data_AF-A0A963BU08-F1
#
_entry.id   AF-A0A963BU08-F1
#
_cell.length_a   1.000
_cell.length_b   1.000
_cell.length_c   1.000
_cell.angle_alpha   90.00
_cell.angle_beta   90.00
_cell.angle_gamma   90.00
#
_symmetry.space_group_name_H-M   'P 1'
#
loop_
_entity.id
_entity.type
_entity.pdbx_description
1 polymer ?
#
loop_
_entity_poly.entity_id
_entity_poly.type
_entity_poly.pdbx_seq_one_letter_code
_entity_poly.pdbx_strand_id
1 'polypeptide(L)'
;MKKLLSTAGAIAALAVAAPASAAVATIDLFSTDQTQLSDTTVGGNFVMSQVSTAGDDILGGFRDLGVNLLTNGGVSTREATIGVGGGVLDFSVDTLSTGSGLVRWDGANAGAAIDPTGLGGVNLANPFTSAFQLEVLFSDGGFRFDIEAYTDAGNWSRLSLTANPHPVPATTTIPLAAFSACGFDNGVIAVTCGGFGVDFTNLGALQAIIDPLGGSTAIDLTIDSVTVVPEPGSLALAGLGLFGLGALRRRAAK
;
A
#
# COMPACT_ATOMS: atom_id res chain seq x y z
N MET A 1 -60.37 32.17 -27.09
CA MET A 1 -59.65 32.91 -26.04
C MET A 1 -58.49 32.06 -25.55
N LYS A 2 -57.34 32.69 -25.38
CA LYS A 2 -55.99 32.15 -25.13
C LYS A 2 -55.90 31.31 -23.84
N LYS A 3 -55.03 30.28 -23.85
CA LYS A 3 -53.93 30.01 -22.89
C LYS A 3 -53.22 28.72 -23.33
N LEU A 4 -52.04 28.81 -23.98
CA LEU A 4 -50.68 28.96 -23.44
C LEU A 4 -50.08 27.65 -22.88
N LEU A 5 -48.95 27.29 -23.51
CA LEU A 5 -47.99 26.21 -23.25
C LEU A 5 -47.59 26.07 -21.77
N SER A 6 -47.15 24.86 -21.39
CA SER A 6 -45.83 24.71 -20.77
C SER A 6 -45.28 23.29 -20.93
N THR A 7 -44.36 23.13 -21.88
CA THR A 7 -43.33 22.07 -21.87
C THR A 7 -42.45 22.27 -20.63
N ALA A 8 -42.55 21.39 -19.65
CA ALA A 8 -41.60 21.34 -18.54
C ALA A 8 -40.33 20.61 -19.02
N GLY A 9 -39.30 21.39 -19.38
CA GLY A 9 -37.96 20.88 -19.58
C GLY A 9 -37.38 20.42 -18.24
N ALA A 10 -36.95 19.16 -18.17
CA ALA A 10 -36.17 18.67 -17.05
C ALA A 10 -34.79 19.33 -17.08
N ILE A 11 -34.58 20.33 -16.23
CA ILE A 11 -33.25 20.84 -15.92
C ILE A 11 -32.58 19.75 -15.08
N ALA A 12 -31.67 18.99 -15.69
CA ALA A 12 -30.76 18.16 -14.94
C ALA A 12 -29.84 19.10 -14.15
N ALA A 13 -30.10 19.22 -12.85
CA ALA A 13 -29.19 19.88 -11.93
C ALA A 13 -27.88 19.07 -11.92
N LEU A 14 -26.87 19.56 -12.64
CA LEU A 14 -25.51 19.08 -12.54
C LEU A 14 -25.01 19.54 -11.17
N ALA A 15 -25.24 18.72 -10.14
CA ALA A 15 -24.64 18.92 -8.84
C ALA A 15 -23.13 18.84 -9.02
N VAL A 16 -22.47 19.99 -8.96
CA VAL A 16 -21.02 20.06 -8.79
C VAL A 16 -20.76 19.50 -7.40
N ALA A 17 -20.49 18.19 -7.33
CA ALA A 17 -19.94 17.59 -6.13
C ALA A 17 -18.60 18.29 -5.89
N ALA A 18 -18.56 19.18 -4.90
CA ALA A 18 -17.28 19.63 -4.37
C ALA A 18 -16.51 18.37 -3.95
N PRO A 19 -15.25 18.19 -4.39
CA PRO A 19 -14.45 17.09 -3.87
C PRO A 19 -14.39 17.31 -2.35
N ALA A 20 -14.95 16.39 -1.58
CA ALA A 20 -14.66 16.35 -0.15
C ALA A 20 -13.15 16.15 -0.04
N SER A 21 -12.44 17.16 0.45
CA SER A 21 -11.02 17.01 0.80
C SER A 21 -10.95 15.97 1.93
N ALA A 22 -10.79 14.70 1.58
CA ALA A 22 -10.39 13.70 2.56
C ALA A 22 -8.98 14.11 3.03
N ALA A 23 -8.79 14.17 4.35
CA ALA A 23 -7.49 14.47 4.92
C ALA A 23 -6.49 13.38 4.45
N VAL A 24 -5.28 13.81 4.09
CA VAL A 24 -4.17 12.88 3.84
C VAL A 24 -3.80 12.26 5.18
N ALA A 25 -3.84 10.93 5.29
CA ALA A 25 -3.36 10.22 6.47
C ALA A 25 -1.92 9.78 6.23
N THR A 26 -1.03 10.08 7.16
CA THR A 26 0.37 9.64 7.10
C THR A 26 0.47 8.18 7.51
N ILE A 27 1.20 7.37 6.72
CA ILE A 27 1.61 6.02 7.15
C ILE A 27 3.06 6.05 7.61
N ASP A 28 3.96 6.53 6.75
CA ASP A 28 5.35 6.75 7.13
C ASP A 28 5.99 7.80 6.23
N LEU A 29 6.63 8.80 6.82
CA LEU A 29 7.43 9.80 6.09
C LEU A 29 8.92 9.46 6.09
N PHE A 30 9.32 8.37 6.74
CA PHE A 30 10.71 7.96 6.92
C PHE A 30 11.64 9.06 7.46
N SER A 31 11.07 10.06 8.16
CA SER A 31 11.80 11.18 8.77
C SER A 31 12.44 10.84 10.12
N THR A 32 11.93 9.82 10.80
CA THR A 32 12.56 9.26 11.99
C THR A 32 13.59 8.22 11.56
N ASP A 33 14.87 8.53 11.73
CA ASP A 33 15.98 7.63 11.38
C ASP A 33 15.90 6.30 12.16
N GLN A 34 16.28 5.21 11.50
CA GLN A 34 16.39 3.89 12.09
C GLN A 34 17.64 3.20 11.56
N THR A 35 18.47 2.71 12.49
CA THR A 35 19.74 2.06 12.18
C THR A 35 19.59 1.02 11.09
N GLN A 36 20.48 1.08 10.09
CA GLN A 36 20.53 0.09 9.02
C GLN A 36 20.73 -1.31 9.59
N LEU A 37 19.89 -2.24 9.14
CA LEU A 37 20.02 -3.66 9.37
C LEU A 37 20.76 -4.28 8.19
N SER A 38 21.62 -5.25 8.50
CA SER A 38 22.34 -6.08 7.54
C SER A 38 22.12 -7.53 7.91
N ASP A 39 21.78 -8.34 6.91
CA ASP A 39 21.78 -9.80 7.02
C ASP A 39 22.79 -10.41 6.05
N THR A 40 23.76 -11.12 6.63
CA THR A 40 24.82 -11.87 5.95
C THR A 40 24.61 -13.38 6.02
N THR A 41 23.50 -13.84 6.63
CA THR A 41 23.21 -15.25 6.87
C THR A 41 22.10 -15.75 5.94
N VAL A 42 22.45 -16.67 5.04
CA VAL A 42 21.52 -17.22 4.06
C VAL A 42 20.41 -18.06 4.70
N GLY A 43 19.16 -17.82 4.29
CA GLY A 43 18.01 -18.66 4.62
C GLY A 43 17.56 -18.58 6.08
N GLY A 44 17.89 -17.47 6.74
CA GLY A 44 17.57 -17.21 8.14
C GLY A 44 16.16 -16.66 8.37
N ASN A 45 15.93 -16.25 9.63
CA ASN A 45 14.81 -15.36 9.97
C ASN A 45 15.23 -13.92 9.69
N PHE A 46 14.24 -13.03 9.57
CA PHE A 46 14.51 -11.59 9.49
C PHE A 46 15.39 -11.11 10.66
N VAL A 47 16.42 -10.35 10.32
CA VAL A 47 17.07 -9.43 11.26
C VAL A 47 16.14 -8.23 11.40
N MET A 48 15.68 -7.98 12.63
CA MET A 48 14.62 -7.01 12.92
C MET A 48 15.08 -5.90 13.84
N SER A 49 14.50 -4.71 13.70
CA SER A 49 14.52 -3.66 14.72
C SER A 49 13.25 -2.85 14.69
N GLN A 50 12.96 -2.17 15.81
CA GLN A 50 11.86 -1.22 15.93
C GLN A 50 12.39 0.17 16.24
N VAL A 51 11.74 1.19 15.69
CA VAL A 51 11.86 2.56 16.15
C VAL A 51 10.50 3.09 16.58
N SER A 52 10.53 4.08 17.47
CA SER A 52 9.35 4.85 17.84
C SER A 52 9.57 6.34 17.60
N THR A 53 8.48 7.05 17.36
CA THR A 53 8.44 8.51 17.25
C THR A 53 7.40 9.06 18.22
N ALA A 54 7.61 10.29 18.68
CA ALA A 54 6.58 11.06 19.40
C ALA A 54 5.75 11.95 18.46
N GLY A 55 6.11 12.01 17.18
CA GLY A 55 5.39 12.75 16.14
C GLY A 55 4.34 11.92 15.41
N ASP A 56 3.77 12.51 14.37
CA ASP A 56 2.75 11.91 13.51
C ASP A 56 3.35 11.38 12.18
N ASP A 57 4.67 11.18 12.14
CA ASP A 57 5.40 10.75 10.95
C ASP A 57 5.38 9.24 10.72
N ILE A 58 4.94 8.45 11.70
CA ILE A 58 4.78 6.98 11.64
C ILE A 58 3.40 6.59 12.15
N LEU A 59 2.67 5.77 11.39
CA LEU A 59 1.37 5.21 11.77
C LEU A 59 1.48 4.45 13.10
N GLY A 60 0.67 4.87 14.08
CA GLY A 60 0.67 4.27 15.41
C GLY A 60 1.94 4.57 16.24
N GLY A 61 2.86 5.39 15.73
CA GLY A 61 4.07 5.83 16.43
C GLY A 61 5.23 4.82 16.45
N PHE A 62 5.09 3.66 15.80
CA PHE A 62 6.11 2.59 15.78
C PHE A 62 6.27 2.03 14.37
N ARG A 63 7.52 1.84 13.94
CA ARG A 63 7.87 1.15 12.70
C ARG A 63 8.88 0.05 13.01
N ASP A 64 8.60 -1.15 12.51
CA ASP A 64 9.59 -2.21 12.41
C ASP A 64 10.21 -2.25 11.02
N LEU A 65 11.50 -2.53 10.99
CA LEU A 65 12.21 -2.94 9.79
C LEU A 65 12.69 -4.37 9.96
N GLY A 66 12.67 -5.12 8.86
CA GLY A 66 13.24 -6.45 8.76
C GLY A 66 14.01 -6.63 7.46
N VAL A 67 15.13 -7.33 7.51
CA VAL A 67 15.81 -7.84 6.31
C VAL A 67 16.19 -9.31 6.46
N ASN A 68 16.05 -10.07 5.38
CA ASN A 68 16.43 -11.49 5.31
C ASN A 68 17.17 -11.78 4.01
N LEU A 69 18.40 -12.30 4.10
CA LEU A 69 19.15 -12.76 2.96
C LEU A 69 18.72 -14.18 2.58
N LEU A 70 18.14 -14.36 1.39
CA LEU A 70 17.59 -15.64 0.95
C LEU A 70 18.61 -16.49 0.20
N THR A 71 19.46 -15.85 -0.62
CA THR A 71 20.60 -16.50 -1.28
C THR A 71 21.73 -15.48 -1.45
N ASN A 72 22.98 -15.92 -1.43
CA ASN A 72 24.17 -15.06 -1.58
C ASN A 72 24.97 -15.35 -2.86
N GLY A 73 24.41 -16.12 -3.79
CA GLY A 73 25.09 -16.58 -5.00
C GLY A 73 26.44 -17.29 -4.74
N GLY A 74 26.61 -17.91 -3.56
CA GLY A 74 27.83 -18.61 -3.16
C GLY A 74 28.95 -17.73 -2.59
N VAL A 75 28.69 -16.44 -2.33
CA VAL A 75 29.69 -15.49 -1.81
C VAL A 75 29.31 -15.03 -0.41
N SER A 76 30.12 -15.39 0.59
CA SER A 76 29.82 -15.13 2.02
C SER A 76 29.88 -13.67 2.46
N THR A 77 30.47 -12.79 1.64
CA THR A 77 30.54 -11.36 1.92
C THR A 77 29.32 -10.59 1.42
N ARG A 78 28.39 -11.27 0.74
CA ARG A 78 27.20 -10.63 0.22
C ARG A 78 26.09 -10.57 1.26
N GLU A 79 25.34 -9.49 1.24
CA GLU A 79 24.29 -9.19 2.21
C GLU A 79 23.02 -8.66 1.57
N ALA A 80 21.98 -8.58 2.40
CA ALA A 80 20.80 -7.78 2.17
C ALA A 80 20.72 -6.74 3.30
N THR A 81 20.38 -5.50 2.95
CA THR A 81 20.28 -4.40 3.91
C THR A 81 18.96 -3.67 3.80
N ILE A 82 18.48 -3.13 4.93
CA ILE A 82 17.34 -2.20 4.98
C ILE A 82 17.61 -1.14 6.05
N GLY A 83 17.26 0.11 5.78
CA GLY A 83 17.46 1.19 6.77
C GLY A 83 16.64 2.42 6.44
N VAL A 84 16.48 3.28 7.43
CA VAL A 84 15.86 4.61 7.25
C VAL A 84 16.85 5.67 7.69
N GLY A 85 17.18 6.59 6.80
CA GLY A 85 18.13 7.64 7.06
C GLY A 85 17.93 8.81 6.11
N GLY A 86 18.01 10.04 6.62
CA GLY A 86 17.95 11.23 5.76
C GLY A 86 16.59 11.44 5.08
N GLY A 87 15.51 10.89 5.64
CA GLY A 87 14.15 11.06 5.14
C GLY A 87 13.67 10.00 4.15
N VAL A 88 14.41 8.90 3.96
CA VAL A 88 14.04 7.83 3.02
C VAL A 88 14.25 6.45 3.63
N LEU A 89 13.48 5.48 3.15
CA LEU A 89 13.74 4.05 3.33
C LEU A 89 14.58 3.54 2.16
N ASP A 90 15.70 2.89 2.46
CA ASP A 90 16.52 2.18 1.49
C ASP A 90 16.49 0.67 1.77
N PHE A 91 16.32 -0.11 0.70
CA PHE A 91 16.49 -1.56 0.68
C PHE A 91 17.44 -1.92 -0.45
N SER A 92 18.45 -2.74 -0.16
CA SER A 92 19.45 -3.16 -1.14
C SER A 92 19.82 -4.62 -0.93
N VAL A 93 19.99 -5.34 -2.03
CA VAL A 93 20.48 -6.71 -2.05
C VAL A 93 21.70 -6.76 -2.96
N ASP A 94 22.77 -7.39 -2.49
CA ASP A 94 23.99 -7.49 -3.29
C ASP A 94 23.79 -8.21 -4.63
N THR A 95 24.72 -7.95 -5.54
CA THR A 95 24.73 -8.59 -6.86
C THR A 95 24.67 -10.13 -6.78
N LEU A 96 23.84 -10.74 -7.62
CA LEU A 96 23.61 -12.21 -7.66
C LEU A 96 23.08 -12.81 -6.35
N SER A 97 22.63 -11.98 -5.40
CA SER A 97 21.92 -12.38 -4.19
C SER A 97 20.44 -12.09 -4.33
N THR A 98 19.63 -12.77 -3.52
CA THR A 98 18.19 -12.51 -3.35
C THR A 98 17.92 -12.27 -1.87
N GLY A 99 17.02 -11.36 -1.56
CA GLY A 99 16.66 -11.04 -0.17
C GLY A 99 15.23 -10.53 -0.08
N SER A 100 14.71 -10.48 1.13
CA SER A 100 13.41 -9.90 1.43
C SER A 100 13.56 -8.76 2.43
N GLY A 101 12.84 -7.68 2.17
CA GLY A 101 12.70 -6.54 3.07
C GLY A 101 11.30 -6.52 3.70
N LEU A 102 11.19 -6.03 4.93
CA LEU A 102 9.93 -5.88 5.65
C LEU A 102 9.87 -4.49 6.27
N VAL A 103 8.73 -3.82 6.10
CA VAL A 103 8.33 -2.64 6.87
C VAL A 103 6.99 -2.94 7.51
N ARG A 104 6.86 -2.72 8.82
CA ARG A 104 5.63 -3.03 9.54
C ARG A 104 5.23 -1.92 10.52
N TRP A 105 3.93 -1.69 10.59
CA TRP A 105 3.25 -0.78 11.51
C TRP A 105 2.16 -1.57 12.24
N ASP A 106 2.54 -2.19 13.35
CA ASP A 106 1.65 -3.01 14.19
C ASP A 106 1.72 -2.58 15.68
N GLY A 107 2.17 -1.35 15.95
CA GLY A 107 2.23 -0.78 17.28
C GLY A 107 3.50 -1.15 18.07
N ALA A 108 3.44 -1.03 19.39
CA ALA A 108 4.58 -1.23 20.29
C ALA A 108 4.95 -2.72 20.48
N ASN A 109 5.33 -3.39 19.41
CA ASN A 109 5.68 -4.81 19.37
C ASN A 109 7.01 -5.07 18.63
N ALA A 110 8.12 -5.10 19.36
CA ALA A 110 9.43 -5.43 18.78
C ALA A 110 9.63 -6.93 18.45
N GLY A 111 8.59 -7.77 18.58
CA GLY A 111 8.65 -9.20 18.29
C GLY A 111 8.67 -9.49 16.78
N ALA A 112 9.15 -10.66 16.38
CA ALA A 112 9.16 -11.04 14.95
C ALA A 112 7.75 -11.28 14.38
N ALA A 113 6.80 -11.73 15.19
CA ALA A 113 5.42 -11.94 14.78
C ALA A 113 4.65 -10.62 14.73
N ILE A 114 3.81 -10.46 13.71
CA ILE A 114 2.86 -9.35 13.61
C ILE A 114 1.86 -9.40 14.78
N ASP A 115 1.52 -8.24 15.35
CA ASP A 115 0.37 -8.04 16.23
C ASP A 115 -0.81 -7.49 15.41
N PRO A 116 -1.77 -8.33 14.95
CA PRO A 116 -2.84 -7.89 14.06
C PRO A 116 -3.79 -6.86 14.67
N THR A 117 -3.66 -6.55 15.96
CA THR A 117 -4.50 -5.61 16.70
C THR A 117 -3.72 -4.46 17.33
N GLY A 118 -2.40 -4.38 17.12
CA GLY A 118 -1.55 -3.50 17.91
C GLY A 118 -1.71 -2.00 17.62
N LEU A 119 -2.33 -1.61 16.50
CA LEU A 119 -2.78 -0.24 16.24
C LEU A 119 -4.06 0.13 17.02
N GLY A 120 -4.77 -0.84 17.59
CA GLY A 120 -5.98 -0.59 18.38
C GLY A 120 -7.21 -0.17 17.57
N GLY A 121 -7.25 -0.46 16.27
CA GLY A 121 -8.42 -0.18 15.43
C GLY A 121 -8.46 1.25 14.88
N VAL A 122 -7.34 1.72 14.34
CA VAL A 122 -7.26 3.07 13.76
C VAL A 122 -8.18 3.18 12.54
N ASN A 123 -8.97 4.24 12.48
CA ASN A 123 -9.67 4.61 11.26
C ASN A 123 -8.67 5.26 10.29
N LEU A 124 -8.15 4.46 9.36
CA LEU A 124 -7.18 4.93 8.39
C LEU A 124 -7.86 5.78 7.31
N ALA A 125 -8.88 5.23 6.65
CA ALA A 125 -9.62 5.92 5.59
C ALA A 125 -10.87 5.16 5.14
N ASN A 126 -11.69 5.79 4.29
CA ASN A 126 -12.76 5.13 3.56
C ASN A 126 -12.19 4.38 2.34
N PRO A 127 -12.32 3.05 2.26
CA PRO A 127 -11.69 2.28 1.20
C PRO A 127 -12.23 2.56 -0.20
N PHE A 128 -13.43 3.13 -0.33
CA PHE A 128 -14.06 3.42 -1.63
C PHE A 128 -13.70 4.80 -2.20
N THR A 129 -12.94 5.59 -1.45
CA THR A 129 -12.58 6.96 -1.85
C THR A 129 -11.12 7.29 -1.60
N SER A 130 -10.31 6.31 -1.21
CA SER A 130 -8.93 6.51 -0.78
C SER A 130 -7.99 5.47 -1.36
N ALA A 131 -6.74 5.85 -1.54
CA ALA A 131 -5.68 5.00 -2.04
C ALA A 131 -4.41 5.19 -1.20
N PHE A 132 -3.61 4.13 -1.09
CA PHE A 132 -2.21 4.30 -0.71
C PHE A 132 -1.49 5.07 -1.82
N GLN A 133 -0.65 6.01 -1.43
CA GLN A 133 0.30 6.71 -2.27
C GLN A 133 1.71 6.40 -1.76
N LEU A 134 2.52 5.80 -2.62
CA LEU A 134 3.93 5.52 -2.37
C LEU A 134 4.76 6.42 -3.27
N GLU A 135 5.67 7.18 -2.68
CA GLU A 135 6.64 7.98 -3.42
C GLU A 135 7.93 7.19 -3.53
N VAL A 136 8.16 6.59 -4.71
CA VAL A 136 9.35 5.81 -5.02
C VAL A 136 10.35 6.75 -5.66
N LEU A 137 11.52 6.92 -5.06
CA LEU A 137 12.58 7.75 -5.64
C LEU A 137 13.40 6.97 -6.68
N PHE A 138 13.62 5.69 -6.40
CA PHE A 138 14.40 4.82 -7.26
C PHE A 138 14.03 3.35 -7.04
N SER A 139 13.99 2.58 -8.11
CA SER A 139 14.14 1.14 -8.08
C SER A 139 14.70 0.63 -9.41
N ASP A 140 15.74 -0.20 -9.35
CA ASP A 140 16.45 -0.68 -10.54
C ASP A 140 15.81 -1.94 -11.17
N GLY A 141 15.11 -2.73 -10.37
CA GLY A 141 14.51 -4.00 -10.75
C GLY A 141 13.00 -4.06 -10.51
N GLY A 142 12.34 -4.96 -11.23
CA GLY A 142 10.99 -5.38 -10.87
C GLY A 142 11.05 -6.47 -9.80
N PHE A 143 10.12 -6.43 -8.85
CA PHE A 143 10.06 -7.39 -7.74
C PHE A 143 8.63 -7.65 -7.30
N ARG A 144 8.41 -8.74 -6.56
CA ARG A 144 7.11 -8.96 -5.92
C ARG A 144 6.97 -8.07 -4.70
N PHE A 145 5.87 -7.34 -4.59
CA PHE A 145 5.55 -6.50 -3.44
C PHE A 145 4.24 -6.98 -2.83
N ASP A 146 4.29 -7.37 -1.56
CA ASP A 146 3.11 -7.79 -0.80
C ASP A 146 2.77 -6.70 0.22
N ILE A 147 1.51 -6.27 0.23
CA ILE A 147 0.96 -5.37 1.26
C ILE A 147 -0.10 -6.16 2.01
N GLU A 148 0.04 -6.27 3.32
CA GLU A 148 -0.91 -6.96 4.18
C GLU A 148 -1.48 -5.99 5.20
N ALA A 149 -2.80 -5.95 5.28
CA ALA A 149 -3.54 -5.11 6.20
C ALA A 149 -4.49 -5.98 7.02
N TYR A 150 -4.58 -5.67 8.32
CA TYR A 150 -5.32 -6.46 9.30
C TYR A 150 -6.31 -5.57 10.01
N THR A 151 -7.52 -6.08 10.21
CA THR A 151 -8.41 -5.61 11.28
C THR A 151 -8.14 -6.40 12.55
N ASP A 152 -7.94 -7.71 12.40
CA ASP A 152 -7.53 -8.64 13.45
C ASP A 152 -6.93 -9.93 12.81
N ALA A 153 -6.62 -10.93 13.63
CA ALA A 153 -6.01 -12.19 13.17
C ALA A 153 -6.92 -13.02 12.23
N GLY A 154 -8.24 -12.85 12.30
CA GLY A 154 -9.23 -13.53 11.47
C GLY A 154 -9.68 -12.72 10.25
N ASN A 155 -9.54 -11.40 10.29
CA ASN A 155 -10.00 -10.47 9.26
C ASN A 155 -8.82 -9.64 8.70
N TRP A 156 -8.34 -10.02 7.53
CA TRP A 156 -7.17 -9.42 6.89
C TRP A 156 -7.23 -9.56 5.37
N SER A 157 -6.50 -8.70 4.67
CA SER A 157 -6.30 -8.78 3.22
C SER A 157 -4.83 -8.60 2.86
N ARG A 158 -4.33 -9.44 1.95
CA ARG A 158 -3.03 -9.33 1.30
C ARG A 158 -3.23 -8.99 -0.16
N LEU A 159 -2.65 -7.87 -0.60
CA LEU A 159 -2.48 -7.53 -2.00
C LEU A 159 -1.03 -7.86 -2.39
N SER A 160 -0.86 -8.81 -3.29
CA SER A 160 0.42 -9.13 -3.93
C SER A 160 0.44 -8.54 -5.33
N LEU A 161 1.51 -7.85 -5.69
CA LEU A 161 1.71 -7.32 -7.05
C LEU A 161 3.15 -7.51 -7.53
N THR A 162 3.36 -7.57 -8.83
CA THR A 162 4.69 -7.40 -9.43
C THR A 162 4.95 -5.92 -9.70
N ALA A 163 5.84 -5.32 -8.92
CA ALA A 163 6.32 -3.96 -9.11
C ALA A 163 7.22 -3.88 -10.34
N ASN A 164 7.11 -2.79 -11.09
CA ASN A 164 8.01 -2.46 -12.20
C ASN A 164 9.19 -1.63 -11.67
N PRO A 165 10.34 -1.62 -12.37
CA PRO A 165 11.44 -0.73 -12.03
C PRO A 165 11.04 0.74 -12.20
N HIS A 166 11.60 1.59 -11.33
CA HIS A 166 11.42 3.04 -11.31
C HIS A 166 12.80 3.73 -11.34
N PRO A 167 13.45 3.88 -12.50
CA PRO A 167 14.80 4.46 -12.58
C PRO A 167 14.85 5.97 -12.29
N VAL A 168 13.69 6.60 -12.12
CA VAL A 168 13.49 8.01 -11.76
C VAL A 168 12.31 8.10 -10.79
N PRO A 169 12.22 9.18 -9.99
CA PRO A 169 11.13 9.33 -9.03
C PRO A 169 9.74 9.20 -9.65
N ALA A 170 8.87 8.45 -8.98
CA ALA A 170 7.51 8.17 -9.41
C ALA A 170 6.58 8.03 -8.20
N THR A 171 5.34 8.47 -8.39
CA THR A 171 4.25 8.26 -7.44
C THR A 171 3.42 7.06 -7.88
N THR A 172 3.36 6.03 -7.04
CA THR A 172 2.53 4.84 -7.26
C THR A 172 1.31 4.91 -6.36
N THR A 173 0.13 4.65 -6.92
CA THR A 173 -1.13 4.65 -6.16
C THR A 173 -1.80 3.28 -6.19
N ILE A 174 -2.29 2.85 -5.04
CA ILE A 174 -2.98 1.56 -4.86
C ILE A 174 -4.32 1.83 -4.18
N PRO A 175 -5.45 1.72 -4.90
CA PRO A 175 -6.79 1.88 -4.33
C PRO A 175 -6.99 0.96 -3.13
N LEU A 176 -7.49 1.50 -2.00
CA LEU A 176 -7.80 0.68 -0.84
C LEU A 176 -8.91 -0.34 -1.14
N ALA A 177 -9.82 -0.01 -2.06
CA ALA A 177 -10.83 -0.92 -2.57
C ALA A 177 -10.23 -2.20 -3.19
N ALA A 178 -8.99 -2.19 -3.67
CA ALA A 178 -8.34 -3.39 -4.22
C ALA A 178 -8.22 -4.52 -3.19
N PHE A 179 -8.09 -4.21 -1.90
CA PHE A 179 -8.00 -5.20 -0.82
C PHE A 179 -9.31 -5.94 -0.55
N SER A 180 -10.42 -5.47 -1.12
CA SER A 180 -11.73 -6.14 -1.05
C SER A 180 -11.95 -7.18 -2.15
N ALA A 181 -11.05 -7.27 -3.14
CA ALA A 181 -11.16 -8.18 -4.27
C ALA A 181 -10.72 -9.63 -3.93
N CYS A 182 -11.15 -10.16 -2.79
CA CYS A 182 -10.73 -11.45 -2.27
C CYS A 182 -10.83 -12.59 -3.30
N GLY A 183 -9.73 -13.31 -3.51
CA GLY A 183 -9.62 -14.41 -4.49
C GLY A 183 -9.32 -13.95 -5.93
N PHE A 184 -9.15 -12.66 -6.18
CA PHE A 184 -8.66 -12.16 -7.45
C PHE A 184 -7.22 -12.59 -7.69
N ASP A 185 -6.92 -13.12 -8.88
CA ASP A 185 -5.56 -13.44 -9.33
C ASP A 185 -5.52 -13.38 -10.86
N ASN A 186 -4.63 -12.56 -11.41
CA ASN A 186 -4.36 -12.49 -12.85
C ASN A 186 -2.89 -12.78 -13.21
N GLY A 187 -2.12 -13.33 -12.28
CA GLY A 187 -0.69 -13.60 -12.41
C GLY A 187 0.23 -12.39 -12.20
N VAL A 188 -0.31 -11.17 -12.13
CA VAL A 188 0.43 -9.93 -11.86
C VAL A 188 0.00 -9.31 -10.54
N ILE A 189 -1.31 -9.35 -10.25
CA ILE A 189 -1.93 -8.93 -9.01
C ILE A 189 -2.71 -10.12 -8.47
N ALA A 190 -2.54 -10.41 -7.18
CA ALA A 190 -3.32 -11.39 -6.45
C ALA A 190 -3.80 -10.80 -5.12
N VAL A 191 -5.04 -11.11 -4.74
CA VAL A 191 -5.64 -10.66 -3.48
C VAL A 191 -6.12 -11.86 -2.69
N THR A 192 -5.54 -12.06 -1.51
CA THR A 192 -5.94 -13.11 -0.57
C THR A 192 -6.52 -12.48 0.67
N CYS A 193 -7.55 -13.08 1.26
CA CYS A 193 -8.18 -12.57 2.47
C CYS A 193 -8.37 -13.66 3.51
N GLY A 194 -8.27 -13.29 4.77
CA GLY A 194 -8.84 -14.02 5.89
C GLY A 194 -10.20 -13.44 6.27
N GLY A 195 -11.17 -14.30 6.60
CA GLY A 195 -12.49 -13.86 7.07
C GLY A 195 -13.21 -13.00 6.04
N PHE A 196 -13.61 -11.79 6.45
CA PHE A 196 -14.29 -10.82 5.57
C PHE A 196 -13.34 -9.87 4.83
N GLY A 197 -12.02 -10.06 4.97
CA GLY A 197 -11.02 -9.09 4.53
C GLY A 197 -10.78 -8.00 5.56
N VAL A 198 -9.88 -7.08 5.23
CA VAL A 198 -9.57 -5.91 6.08
C VAL A 198 -10.68 -4.84 6.03
N ASP A 199 -10.94 -4.22 7.17
CA ASP A 199 -11.70 -2.99 7.33
C ASP A 199 -10.75 -1.82 7.66
N PHE A 200 -10.51 -0.94 6.69
CA PHE A 200 -9.65 0.24 6.86
C PHE A 200 -10.22 1.33 7.77
N THR A 201 -11.49 1.21 8.20
CA THR A 201 -12.06 2.07 9.24
C THR A 201 -11.76 1.56 10.66
N ASN A 202 -11.18 0.36 10.77
CA ASN A 202 -10.78 -0.32 11.99
C ASN A 202 -9.49 -1.13 11.76
N LEU A 203 -8.42 -0.45 11.38
CA LEU A 203 -7.13 -1.06 11.07
C LEU A 203 -6.38 -1.43 12.36
N GLY A 204 -6.04 -2.71 12.49
CA GLY A 204 -5.28 -3.29 13.58
C GLY A 204 -3.78 -3.41 13.30
N ALA A 205 -3.37 -3.65 12.04
CA ALA A 205 -1.95 -3.64 11.63
C ALA A 205 -1.79 -3.46 10.11
N LEU A 206 -0.59 -3.04 9.70
CA LEU A 206 -0.19 -2.93 8.29
C LEU A 206 1.26 -3.39 8.12
N GLN A 207 1.57 -4.11 7.04
CA GLN A 207 2.95 -4.41 6.65
C GLN A 207 3.12 -4.40 5.13
N ALA A 208 4.33 -4.08 4.70
CA ALA A 208 4.81 -4.20 3.33
C ALA A 208 6.02 -5.13 3.31
N ILE A 209 6.00 -6.11 2.41
CA ILE A 209 7.08 -7.07 2.21
C ILE A 209 7.62 -6.93 0.78
N ILE A 210 8.91 -6.63 0.70
CA ILE A 210 9.67 -6.52 -0.53
C ILE A 210 10.24 -7.89 -0.86
N ASP A 211 9.96 -8.37 -2.05
CA ASP A 211 10.34 -9.67 -2.62
C ASP A 211 10.26 -10.85 -1.64
N PRO A 212 9.04 -11.17 -1.12
CA PRO A 212 8.84 -12.15 -0.05
C PRO A 212 9.36 -13.56 -0.36
N LEU A 213 9.59 -13.88 -1.65
CA LEU A 213 10.03 -15.20 -2.10
C LEU A 213 11.43 -15.18 -2.73
N GLY A 214 12.11 -14.02 -2.78
CA GLY A 214 13.42 -13.89 -3.42
C GLY A 214 13.38 -14.21 -4.92
N GLY A 215 12.33 -13.78 -5.61
CA GLY A 215 12.17 -14.00 -7.04
C GLY A 215 13.09 -13.12 -7.91
N SER A 216 13.69 -12.09 -7.31
CA SER A 216 14.46 -11.06 -8.00
C SER A 216 15.83 -10.92 -7.34
N THR A 217 16.85 -10.72 -8.16
CA THR A 217 18.23 -10.58 -7.71
C THR A 217 18.68 -9.13 -7.77
N ALA A 218 19.54 -8.74 -6.83
CA ALA A 218 20.20 -7.42 -6.84
C ALA A 218 19.19 -6.26 -6.89
N ILE A 219 18.20 -6.27 -5.99
CA ILE A 219 17.21 -5.20 -5.90
C ILE A 219 17.83 -4.03 -5.15
N ASP A 220 17.75 -2.84 -5.74
CA ASP A 220 17.89 -1.57 -5.05
C ASP A 220 16.55 -0.82 -5.09
N LEU A 221 16.11 -0.30 -3.93
CA LEU A 221 14.85 0.39 -3.75
C LEU A 221 15.01 1.54 -2.76
N THR A 222 14.54 2.72 -3.14
CA THR A 222 14.44 3.89 -2.26
C THR A 222 13.01 4.43 -2.28
N ILE A 223 12.39 4.52 -1.10
CA ILE A 223 11.05 5.08 -0.89
C ILE A 223 11.16 6.33 -0.04
N ASP A 224 10.55 7.42 -0.47
CA ASP A 224 10.48 8.69 0.27
C ASP A 224 9.37 8.66 1.32
N SER A 225 8.16 8.27 0.92
CA SER A 225 7.02 8.29 1.82
C SER A 225 5.90 7.34 1.42
N VAL A 226 5.09 7.00 2.41
CA VAL A 226 3.85 6.24 2.28
C VAL A 226 2.73 7.01 2.97
N THR A 227 1.69 7.36 2.22
CA THR A 227 0.54 8.10 2.71
C THR A 227 -0.76 7.52 2.18
N VAL A 228 -1.89 7.94 2.74
CA VAL A 228 -3.22 7.68 2.20
C VAL A 228 -3.79 9.00 1.70
N VAL A 229 -4.18 9.02 0.44
CA VAL A 229 -4.76 10.19 -0.22
C VAL A 229 -6.17 9.86 -0.70
N PRO A 230 -7.08 10.86 -0.79
CA PRO A 230 -8.30 10.66 -1.55
C PRO A 230 -7.98 10.26 -2.99
N GLU A 231 -8.74 9.30 -3.52
CA GLU A 231 -8.61 8.93 -4.93
C GLU A 231 -8.83 10.15 -5.82
N PRO A 232 -7.98 10.38 -6.83
CA PRO A 232 -8.23 11.43 -7.81
C PRO A 232 -9.63 11.25 -8.40
N GLY A 233 -10.50 12.25 -8.22
CA GLY A 233 -11.93 12.17 -8.57
C GLY A 233 -12.23 11.78 -10.03
N SER A 234 -11.22 11.76 -10.90
CA SER A 234 -11.28 11.20 -12.25
C SER A 234 -11.67 9.71 -12.27
N LEU A 235 -11.26 8.89 -11.29
CA LEU A 235 -11.64 7.47 -11.22
C LEU A 235 -13.10 7.30 -10.79
N ALA A 236 -13.55 8.08 -9.80
CA ALA A 236 -14.96 8.14 -9.41
C ALA A 236 -15.85 8.62 -10.58
N LEU A 237 -15.40 9.64 -11.33
CA LEU A 237 -16.07 10.11 -12.55
C LEU A 237 -16.09 9.06 -13.66
N ALA A 238 -15.02 8.28 -13.84
CA ALA A 238 -14.99 7.18 -14.80
C ALA A 238 -15.98 6.07 -14.43
N GLY A 239 -16.02 5.69 -13.14
CA GLY A 239 -17.00 4.74 -12.62
C GLY A 239 -18.44 5.22 -12.80
N LEU A 240 -18.76 6.45 -12.38
CA LEU A 240 -20.08 7.05 -12.54
C LEU A 240 -20.47 7.24 -14.02
N GLY A 241 -19.51 7.58 -14.88
CA GLY A 241 -19.70 7.69 -16.33
C GLY A 241 -20.13 6.36 -16.95
N LEU A 242 -19.49 5.26 -16.57
CA LEU A 242 -19.83 3.91 -17.03
C LEU A 242 -21.21 3.46 -16.54
N PHE A 243 -21.56 3.74 -15.27
CA PHE A 243 -22.91 3.46 -14.74
C PHE A 243 -24.00 4.31 -15.42
N GLY A 244 -23.73 5.60 -15.65
CA GLY A 244 -24.65 6.51 -16.33
C GLY A 244 -24.94 6.07 -17.78
N LEU A 245 -23.90 5.70 -18.53
CA LEU A 245 -24.04 5.17 -19.89
C LEU A 245 -24.79 3.84 -19.92
N GLY A 246 -24.56 2.95 -18.95
CA GLY A 246 -25.28 1.68 -18.82
C GLY A 246 -26.78 1.86 -18.54
N ALA A 247 -27.15 2.82 -17.69
CA ALA A 247 -28.55 3.13 -17.36
C ALA A 247 -29.30 3.77 -18.54
N LEU A 248 -28.63 4.64 -19.30
CA LEU A 248 -29.20 5.27 -20.51
C LEU A 248 -29.43 4.25 -21.63
N ARG A 249 -28.51 3.30 -21.82
CA ARG A 249 -28.64 2.24 -22.83
C ARG A 249 -29.80 1.29 -22.53
N ARG A 250 -30.11 1.05 -21.25
CA ARG A 250 -31.23 0.21 -20.80
C ARG A 250 -32.60 0.89 -20.98
N ARG A 251 -32.65 2.23 -21.03
CA ARG A 251 -33.86 2.99 -21.36
C ARG A 251 -34.12 3.12 -22.86
N ALA A 252 -33.08 3.12 -23.70
CA ALA A 252 -33.23 3.15 -25.16
C ALA A 252 -33.61 1.80 -25.78
N ALA A 253 -33.53 0.71 -25.01
CA ALA A 253 -33.89 -0.66 -25.43
C ALA A 253 -35.32 -1.08 -25.00
N LYS A 254 -36.12 -0.14 -24.49
CA LYS A 254 -37.57 -0.27 -24.27
C LYS A 254 -38.30 0.72 -25.15
#